data_AF-A0A6L9QCI0-F1
#
_entry.id   AF-A0A6L9QCI0-F1
#
_cell.length_a   1.000
_cell.length_b   1.000
_cell.length_c   1.000
_cell.angle_alpha   90.00
_cell.angle_beta   90.00
_cell.angle_gamma   90.00
#
_symmetry.space_group_name_H-M   'P 1'
#
loop_
_entity.id
_entity.type
_entity.pdbx_description
1 polymer ?
#
loop_
_entity_poly.entity_id
_entity_poly.type
_entity_poly.pdbx_seq_one_letter_code
_entity_poly.pdbx_strand_id
1 'polypeptide(L)'
;TGIGFRAWLETADGHGLRDALVARLAGAEIVARGPKARGAIRSAGLREAWSPESEGCAEVTRHLLGRDLAGARVAVQLYGERQPELTGALRAAGAEVIEIPVYRWSRTEDPTPLRRLVGQAVTGTVDAITFTSAPAVGATLAVAAEDGLEDAL
;
A
#
# COMPACT_ATOMS: atom_id res chain seq x y z
N THR A 1 4.56 0.49 2.45
CA THR A 1 4.22 0.59 3.90
C THR A 1 5.32 -0.06 4.72
N GLY A 2 5.40 0.22 6.03
CA GLY A 2 6.41 -0.43 6.89
C GLY A 2 6.25 -1.94 6.99
N ILE A 3 5.01 -2.44 7.06
CA ILE A 3 4.69 -3.87 7.02
C ILE A 3 5.14 -4.48 5.70
N GLY A 4 4.79 -3.85 4.58
CA GLY A 4 5.12 -4.41 3.27
C GLY A 4 6.63 -4.52 3.01
N PHE A 5 7.42 -3.52 3.43
CA PHE A 5 8.88 -3.61 3.31
C PHE A 5 9.47 -4.72 4.18
N ARG A 6 9.00 -4.88 5.43
CA ARG A 6 9.43 -5.99 6.30
C ARG A 6 9.07 -7.36 5.73
N ALA A 7 7.83 -7.53 5.28
CA ALA A 7 7.36 -8.76 4.65
C ALA A 7 8.19 -9.11 3.39
N TRP A 8 8.60 -8.12 2.60
CA TRP A 8 9.51 -8.36 1.48
C TRP A 8 10.85 -8.92 1.93
N LEU A 9 11.50 -8.29 2.93
CA LEU A 9 12.78 -8.76 3.45
C LEU A 9 12.68 -10.11 4.14
N GLU A 10 11.59 -10.38 4.87
CA GLU A 10 11.29 -11.68 5.50
C GLU A 10 11.08 -12.78 4.45
N THR A 11 10.36 -12.47 3.36
CA THR A 11 10.19 -13.41 2.24
C THR A 11 11.53 -13.72 1.59
N ALA A 12 12.35 -12.69 1.32
CA ALA A 12 13.69 -12.87 0.77
C ALA A 12 14.59 -13.70 1.72
N ASP A 13 14.46 -13.51 3.03
CA ASP A 13 15.17 -14.28 4.05
C ASP A 13 14.80 -15.77 4.02
N GLY A 14 13.52 -16.09 3.90
CA GLY A 14 13.04 -17.47 3.72
C GLY A 14 13.62 -18.17 2.48
N HIS A 15 14.15 -17.41 1.52
CA HIS A 15 14.84 -17.91 0.33
C HIS A 15 16.38 -17.72 0.37
N GLY A 16 16.94 -17.27 1.49
CA GLY A 16 18.39 -17.00 1.61
C GLY A 16 18.89 -15.80 0.78
N LEU A 17 17.99 -14.91 0.38
CA LEU A 17 18.27 -13.77 -0.50
C LEU A 17 18.28 -12.42 0.23
N ARG A 18 18.07 -12.40 1.55
CA ARG A 18 17.95 -11.16 2.34
C ARG A 18 19.14 -10.23 2.14
N ASP A 19 20.36 -10.72 2.38
CA ASP A 19 21.56 -9.89 2.32
C ASP A 19 21.84 -9.39 0.90
N ALA A 20 21.62 -10.25 -0.10
CA ALA A 20 21.73 -9.87 -1.51
C ALA A 20 20.73 -8.77 -1.87
N LEU A 21 19.48 -8.86 -1.38
CA LEU A 21 18.47 -7.84 -1.59
C LEU A 21 18.83 -6.53 -0.90
N VAL A 22 19.23 -6.56 0.37
CA VAL A 22 19.65 -5.35 1.11
C VAL A 22 20.85 -4.69 0.43
N ALA A 23 21.85 -5.45 0.02
CA ALA A 23 23.01 -4.93 -0.71
C ALA A 23 22.62 -4.25 -2.03
N ARG A 24 21.65 -4.82 -2.77
CA ARG A 24 21.12 -4.19 -4.00
C ARG A 24 20.34 -2.91 -3.71
N LEU A 25 19.53 -2.90 -2.65
CA LEU A 25 18.78 -1.71 -2.24
C LEU A 25 19.69 -0.60 -1.72
N ALA A 26 20.82 -0.92 -1.09
CA ALA A 26 21.79 0.06 -0.61
C ALA A 26 22.43 0.89 -1.74
N GLY A 27 22.55 0.31 -2.94
CA GLY A 27 23.00 1.01 -4.15
C GLY A 27 21.89 1.69 -4.95
N ALA A 28 20.62 1.56 -4.53
CA ALA A 28 19.48 2.13 -5.21
C ALA A 28 19.00 3.41 -4.50
N GLU A 29 18.34 4.29 -5.26
CA GLU A 29 17.65 5.41 -4.64
C GLU A 29 16.30 4.95 -4.07
N ILE A 30 16.14 5.08 -2.75
CA ILE A 30 14.95 4.63 -2.04
C ILE A 30 14.03 5.82 -1.75
N VAL A 31 12.81 5.79 -2.28
CA VAL A 31 11.75 6.74 -1.93
C VAL A 31 10.75 6.08 -0.99
N ALA A 32 10.47 6.72 0.15
CA ALA A 32 9.55 6.21 1.15
C ALA A 32 8.28 7.07 1.21
N ARG A 33 7.09 6.47 1.08
CA ARG A 33 5.81 7.21 1.13
C ARG A 33 5.49 7.83 2.50
N GLY A 34 6.15 7.44 3.60
CA GLY A 34 5.79 7.96 4.92
C GLY A 34 6.57 7.33 6.09
N PRO A 35 6.33 7.78 7.33
CA PRO A 35 7.15 7.47 8.51
C PRO A 35 7.25 5.98 8.80
N LYS A 36 6.16 5.21 8.63
CA LYS A 36 6.19 3.75 8.82
C LYS A 36 7.14 3.05 7.83
N ALA A 37 7.17 3.49 6.57
CA ALA A 37 8.08 2.95 5.58
C ALA A 37 9.53 3.35 5.89
N ARG A 38 9.77 4.63 6.22
CA ARG A 38 11.08 5.13 6.65
C ARG A 38 11.65 4.34 7.82
N GLY A 39 10.84 4.11 8.86
CA GLY A 39 11.25 3.33 10.03
C GLY A 39 11.67 1.91 9.65
N ALA A 40 10.92 1.25 8.75
CA ALA A 40 11.26 -0.10 8.28
C ALA A 40 12.54 -0.14 7.43
N ILE A 41 12.72 0.83 6.53
CA ILE A 41 13.94 0.99 5.71
C ILE A 41 15.17 1.16 6.61
N ARG A 42 15.08 2.09 7.57
CA ARG A 42 16.18 2.39 8.51
C ARG A 42 16.51 1.23 9.45
N SER A 43 15.49 0.48 9.89
CA SER A 43 15.70 -0.72 10.70
C SER A 43 16.44 -1.83 9.94
N ALA A 44 16.43 -1.80 8.60
CA ALA A 44 17.21 -2.70 7.76
C ALA A 44 18.62 -2.16 7.42
N GLY A 45 19.06 -1.07 8.06
CA GLY A 45 20.36 -0.44 7.79
C GLY A 45 20.40 0.39 6.50
N LEU A 46 19.25 0.64 5.87
CA LEU A 46 19.12 1.43 4.64
C LEU A 46 18.66 2.85 4.97
N ARG A 47 18.74 3.75 3.98
CA ARG A 47 18.24 5.12 4.13
C ARG A 47 17.46 5.55 2.91
N GLU A 48 16.28 6.11 3.13
CA GLU A 48 15.53 6.76 2.07
C GLU A 48 16.22 8.06 1.63
N ALA A 49 16.23 8.32 0.32
CA ALA A 49 16.68 9.58 -0.25
C ALA A 49 15.63 10.68 -0.09
N TRP A 50 14.34 10.31 -0.11
CA TRP A 50 13.24 11.27 -0.04
C TRP A 50 11.95 10.62 0.49
N SER A 51 11.09 11.43 1.10
CA SER A 51 9.74 11.09 1.55
C SER A 51 8.83 12.31 1.47
N PRO A 52 7.56 12.16 1.04
CA PRO A 52 6.61 13.27 1.00
C PRO A 52 6.23 13.74 2.40
N GLU A 53 5.86 15.00 2.52
CA GLU A 53 5.26 15.56 3.75
C GLU A 53 3.80 15.13 3.92
N SER A 54 3.05 15.05 2.80
CA SER A 54 1.64 14.64 2.81
C SER A 54 1.41 13.16 3.14
N GLU A 55 2.48 12.38 3.14
CA GLU A 55 2.43 10.91 3.11
C GLU A 55 1.64 10.33 1.92
N GLY A 56 1.37 11.13 0.88
CA GLY A 56 0.51 10.78 -0.24
C GLY A 56 1.26 10.18 -1.44
N CYS A 57 0.64 9.20 -2.13
CA CYS A 57 1.20 8.67 -3.38
C CYS A 57 1.26 9.72 -4.49
N ALA A 58 0.32 10.67 -4.54
CA ALA A 58 0.31 11.72 -5.56
C ALA A 58 1.59 12.60 -5.52
N GLU A 59 2.07 12.91 -4.32
CA GLU A 59 3.32 13.67 -4.14
C GLU A 59 4.54 12.83 -4.53
N VAL A 60 4.55 11.53 -4.18
CA VAL A 60 5.58 10.58 -4.64
C VAL A 60 5.64 10.52 -6.17
N THR A 61 4.49 10.36 -6.83
CA THR A 61 4.41 10.34 -8.30
C THR A 61 4.99 11.62 -8.88
N ARG A 62 4.56 12.79 -8.39
CA ARG A 62 5.05 14.08 -8.88
C ARG A 62 6.56 14.25 -8.70
N HIS A 63 7.09 13.86 -7.55
CA HIS A 63 8.53 13.90 -7.26
C HIS A 63 9.32 13.03 -8.23
N LEU A 64 8.85 11.81 -8.51
CA LEU A 64 9.52 10.90 -9.45
C LEU A 64 9.41 11.37 -10.90
N LEU A 65 8.27 11.92 -11.31
CA LEU A 65 8.05 12.48 -12.65
C LEU A 65 8.84 13.77 -12.91
N GLY A 66 9.39 14.41 -11.87
CA GLY A 66 10.31 15.54 -12.02
C GLY A 66 11.71 15.14 -12.48
N ARG A 67 11.94 13.87 -12.82
CA ARG A 67 13.24 13.29 -13.17
C ARG A 67 13.18 12.63 -14.54
N ASP A 68 14.35 12.40 -15.13
CA ASP A 68 14.44 11.53 -16.30
C ASP A 68 14.33 10.06 -15.86
N LEU A 69 13.27 9.41 -16.32
CA LEU A 69 12.96 8.01 -16.02
C LEU A 69 13.15 7.10 -17.24
N ALA A 70 13.62 7.63 -18.38
CA ALA A 70 13.80 6.85 -19.60
C ALA A 70 14.81 5.71 -19.38
N GLY A 71 14.33 4.46 -19.48
CA GLY A 71 15.14 3.27 -19.23
C GLY A 71 15.46 2.98 -17.76
N ALA A 72 14.93 3.78 -16.82
CA ALA A 72 15.09 3.54 -15.40
C ALA A 72 14.28 2.30 -14.97
N ARG A 73 14.86 1.47 -14.11
CA ARG A 73 14.16 0.32 -13.50
C ARG A 73 13.66 0.72 -12.13
N VAL A 74 12.34 0.74 -11.95
CA VAL A 74 11.68 1.22 -10.73
C VAL A 74 10.92 0.08 -10.07
N ALA A 75 11.41 -0.36 -8.91
CA ALA A 75 10.74 -1.32 -8.06
C ALA A 75 9.70 -0.61 -7.17
N VAL A 76 8.42 -0.97 -7.30
CA VAL A 76 7.31 -0.37 -6.53
C VAL A 76 6.72 -1.39 -5.58
N GLN A 77 6.99 -1.23 -4.29
CA GLN A 77 6.38 -2.04 -3.23
C GLN A 77 4.90 -1.64 -3.02
N LEU A 78 3.98 -2.54 -3.38
CA LEU A 78 2.53 -2.31 -3.33
C LEU A 78 1.95 -2.60 -1.94
N TYR A 79 0.87 -1.90 -1.58
CA TYR A 79 0.28 -1.95 -0.23
C TYR A 79 -1.04 -2.72 -0.13
N GLY A 80 -1.14 -3.86 -0.81
CA GLY A 80 -2.31 -4.74 -0.72
C GLY A 80 -3.28 -4.62 -1.88
N GLU A 81 -3.07 -3.64 -2.75
CA GLU A 81 -3.85 -3.38 -3.95
C GLU A 81 -2.96 -2.85 -5.07
N ARG A 82 -3.48 -2.85 -6.30
CA ARG A 82 -2.80 -2.27 -7.46
C ARG A 82 -2.74 -0.74 -7.34
N GLN A 83 -1.76 -0.12 -7.99
CA GLN A 83 -1.57 1.33 -7.99
C GLN A 83 -1.42 1.86 -9.43
N PRO A 84 -2.45 1.71 -10.28
CA PRO A 84 -2.34 1.99 -11.71
C PRO A 84 -2.03 3.46 -12.00
N GLU A 85 -2.46 4.41 -11.18
CA GLU A 85 -2.14 5.83 -11.37
C GLU A 85 -0.64 6.09 -11.17
N LEU A 86 -0.05 5.51 -10.13
CA LEU A 86 1.39 5.62 -9.86
C LEU A 86 2.20 4.83 -10.89
N THR A 87 1.93 3.53 -11.03
CA THR A 87 2.77 2.66 -11.87
C THR A 87 2.58 2.93 -13.35
N GLY A 88 1.36 3.30 -13.77
CA GLY A 88 1.07 3.75 -15.13
C GLY A 88 1.79 5.05 -15.48
N ALA A 89 1.78 6.04 -14.59
CA ALA A 89 2.47 7.30 -14.83
C ALA A 89 4.00 7.12 -14.97
N LEU A 90 4.61 6.28 -14.13
CA LEU A 90 6.03 5.97 -14.23
C LEU A 90 6.38 5.24 -15.54
N ARG A 91 5.55 4.28 -15.96
CA ARG A 91 5.71 3.61 -17.26
C ARG A 91 5.57 4.58 -18.43
N ALA A 92 4.60 5.48 -18.38
CA ALA A 92 4.40 6.52 -19.39
C ALA A 92 5.60 7.48 -19.51
N ALA A 93 6.35 7.66 -18.42
CA ALA A 93 7.60 8.42 -18.40
C ALA A 93 8.84 7.62 -18.87
N GLY A 94 8.66 6.37 -19.34
CA GLY A 94 9.73 5.55 -19.92
C GLY A 94 10.42 4.60 -18.93
N ALA A 95 9.91 4.46 -17.71
CA ALA A 95 10.46 3.52 -16.72
C ALA A 95 10.01 2.07 -16.98
N GLU A 96 10.90 1.12 -16.73
CA GLU A 96 10.56 -0.29 -16.49
C GLU A 96 10.08 -0.43 -15.04
N VAL A 97 8.76 -0.57 -14.84
CA VAL A 97 8.17 -0.67 -13.50
C VAL A 97 7.94 -2.12 -13.09
N ILE A 98 8.60 -2.51 -12.00
CA ILE A 98 8.47 -3.83 -11.36
C ILE A 98 7.58 -3.67 -10.13
N GLU A 99 6.37 -4.21 -10.19
CA GLU A 99 5.45 -4.21 -9.04
C GLU A 99 5.79 -5.35 -8.09
N ILE A 100 5.91 -5.03 -6.80
CA ILE A 100 6.24 -6.00 -5.75
C ILE A 100 5.03 -6.10 -4.80
N PRO A 101 4.07 -7.01 -5.08
CA PRO A 101 2.97 -7.31 -4.19
C PRO A 101 3.46 -8.21 -3.05
N VAL A 102 3.43 -7.68 -1.83
CA VAL A 102 3.90 -8.38 -0.61
C VAL A 102 2.76 -8.89 0.26
N TYR A 103 1.57 -8.36 0.05
CA TYR A 103 0.31 -8.86 0.61
C TYR A 103 -0.82 -8.41 -0.31
N ARG A 104 -2.03 -8.95 -0.07
CA ARG A 104 -3.26 -8.49 -0.72
C ARG A 104 -4.38 -8.39 0.32
N TRP A 105 -5.31 -7.48 0.10
CA TRP A 105 -6.58 -7.52 0.81
C TRP A 105 -7.45 -8.64 0.22
N SER A 106 -8.07 -9.43 1.07
CA SER A 106 -9.06 -10.44 0.69
C SER A 106 -10.35 -10.21 1.46
N ARG A 107 -11.46 -10.71 0.91
CA ARG A 107 -12.71 -10.76 1.66
C ARG A 107 -12.54 -11.64 2.90
N THR A 108 -13.25 -11.28 3.96
CA THR A 108 -13.43 -12.17 5.10
C THR A 108 -14.17 -13.42 4.65
N GLU A 109 -13.78 -14.59 5.19
CA GLU A 109 -14.47 -15.85 4.94
C GLU A 109 -15.89 -15.83 5.51
N ASP A 110 -16.08 -15.12 6.63
CA ASP A 110 -17.37 -14.89 7.26
C ASP A 110 -17.71 -13.39 7.26
N PRO A 111 -18.65 -12.93 6.41
CA PRO A 111 -19.12 -11.55 6.40
C PRO A 111 -20.20 -11.26 7.44
N THR A 112 -20.73 -12.26 8.16
CA THR A 112 -21.86 -12.10 9.09
C THR A 112 -21.63 -11.02 10.16
N PRO A 113 -20.45 -10.91 10.80
CA PRO A 113 -20.19 -9.83 11.76
C PRO A 113 -20.27 -8.43 11.13
N LEU A 114 -19.74 -8.28 9.91
CA LEU A 114 -19.74 -7.01 9.19
C LEU A 114 -21.15 -6.64 8.72
N ARG A 115 -21.92 -7.59 8.19
CA ARG A 115 -23.34 -7.40 7.84
C ARG A 115 -24.17 -6.95 9.04
N ARG A 116 -23.95 -7.58 10.20
CA ARG A 116 -24.61 -7.17 11.44
C ARG A 116 -24.26 -5.74 11.83
N LEU A 117 -22.98 -5.35 11.74
CA LEU A 117 -22.55 -3.97 12.01
C LEU A 117 -23.22 -2.97 11.06
N VAL A 118 -23.27 -3.27 9.76
CA VAL A 118 -23.98 -2.45 8.76
C VAL A 118 -25.45 -2.30 9.14
N GLY A 119 -26.14 -3.41 9.44
CA GLY A 119 -27.54 -3.36 9.87
C GLY A 119 -27.75 -2.56 11.17
N GLN A 120 -26.83 -2.67 12.13
CA GLN A 120 -26.86 -1.88 13.35
C GLN A 120 -26.67 -0.38 13.08
N ALA A 121 -25.83 -0.01 12.12
CA ALA A 121 -25.62 1.39 11.74
C ALA A 121 -26.85 1.96 11.04
N VAL A 122 -27.40 1.25 10.05
CA VAL A 122 -28.63 1.66 9.33
C VAL A 122 -29.82 1.82 10.28
N THR A 123 -29.93 0.96 11.29
CA THR A 123 -31.01 1.03 12.29
C THR A 123 -30.75 2.03 13.42
N GLY A 124 -29.59 2.71 13.44
CA GLY A 124 -29.21 3.62 14.52
C GLY A 124 -28.92 2.95 15.86
N THR A 125 -28.66 1.64 15.86
CA THR A 125 -28.23 0.90 17.06
C THR A 125 -26.79 1.26 17.46
N VAL A 126 -25.99 1.72 16.51
CA VAL A 126 -24.66 2.30 16.76
C VAL A 126 -24.63 3.74 16.26
N ASP A 127 -24.07 4.64 17.07
CA ASP A 127 -23.98 6.07 16.73
C ASP A 127 -22.81 6.40 15.80
N ALA A 128 -21.77 5.55 15.78
CA ALA A 128 -20.57 5.77 15.00
C ALA A 128 -19.83 4.47 14.66
N ILE A 129 -19.18 4.45 13.50
CA ILE A 129 -18.21 3.43 13.09
C ILE A 129 -16.85 4.10 12.92
N THR A 130 -15.82 3.56 13.58
CA THR A 130 -14.44 4.01 13.40
C THR A 130 -13.69 3.09 12.45
N PHE A 131 -12.97 3.67 11.49
CA PHE A 131 -12.12 2.92 10.55
C PHE A 131 -10.64 3.19 10.81
N THR A 132 -9.84 2.13 10.86
CA THR A 132 -8.38 2.24 11.00
C THR A 132 -7.65 2.17 9.66
N SER A 133 -8.37 1.93 8.56
CA SER A 133 -7.81 1.83 7.21
C SER A 133 -8.87 2.09 6.13
N ALA A 134 -8.45 2.62 4.98
CA ALA A 134 -9.32 2.81 3.82
C ALA A 134 -9.93 1.50 3.27
N PRO A 135 -9.21 0.36 3.21
CA PRO A 135 -9.81 -0.92 2.81
C PRO A 135 -10.98 -1.36 3.69
N ALA A 136 -11.00 -1.02 4.99
CA ALA A 136 -12.11 -1.34 5.86
C ALA A 136 -13.39 -0.56 5.49
N VAL A 137 -13.24 0.69 5.05
CA VAL A 137 -14.36 1.49 4.51
C VAL A 137 -14.92 0.82 3.26
N GLY A 138 -14.04 0.50 2.29
CA GLY A 138 -14.44 -0.15 1.05
C GLY A 138 -15.12 -1.50 1.27
N ALA A 139 -14.63 -2.32 2.21
CA ALA A 139 -15.25 -3.59 2.56
C ALA A 139 -16.65 -3.40 3.17
N THR A 140 -16.84 -2.38 4.01
CA THR A 140 -18.12 -2.06 4.65
C THR A 140 -19.16 -1.61 3.62
N LEU A 141 -18.79 -0.67 2.75
CA LEU A 141 -19.65 -0.20 1.66
C LEU A 141 -20.01 -1.34 0.70
N ALA A 142 -19.05 -2.19 0.35
CA ALA A 142 -19.31 -3.35 -0.52
C ALA A 142 -20.31 -4.33 0.11
N VAL A 143 -20.25 -4.56 1.43
CA VAL A 143 -21.22 -5.40 2.13
C VAL A 143 -22.59 -4.73 2.19
N ALA A 144 -22.66 -3.42 2.43
CA ALA A 144 -23.91 -2.69 2.40
C ALA A 144 -24.57 -2.74 1.02
N ALA A 145 -23.80 -2.59 -0.05
CA ALA A 145 -24.28 -2.69 -1.42
C ALA A 145 -24.85 -4.08 -1.76
N GLU A 146 -24.20 -5.17 -1.29
CA GLU A 146 -24.70 -6.54 -1.48
C GLU A 146 -26.09 -6.77 -0.85
N ASP A 147 -26.36 -6.09 0.26
CA ASP A 147 -27.63 -6.22 0.98
C ASP A 147 -28.62 -5.08 0.62
N GLY A 148 -28.28 -4.20 -0.33
CA GLY A 148 -29.12 -3.07 -0.77
C GLY A 148 -29.25 -1.95 0.25
N LEU A 149 -28.28 -1.81 1.15
CA LEU A 149 -28.27 -0.87 2.27
C LEU A 149 -27.30 0.31 2.08
N GLU A 150 -26.62 0.42 0.94
CA GLU A 150 -25.58 1.45 0.71
C GLU A 150 -26.10 2.88 0.87
N ASP A 151 -27.29 3.19 0.34
CA ASP A 151 -27.90 4.54 0.46
C ASP A 151 -28.37 4.86 1.88
N ALA A 152 -28.64 3.83 2.69
CA ALA A 152 -29.19 3.96 4.04
C ALA A 152 -28.11 3.96 5.13
N LEU A 153 -26.87 3.61 4.77
CA LEU A 153 -25.71 3.56 5.67
C LEU A 153 -25.03 4.93 5.77
#